data_AF-A0A6A5AM43-F1
#
_entry.id   AF-A0A6A5AM43-F1
#
_cell.length_a   1.000
_cell.length_b   1.000
_cell.length_c   1.000
_cell.angle_alpha   90.00
_cell.angle_beta   90.00
_cell.angle_gamma   90.00
#
_symmetry.space_group_name_H-M   'P 1'
#
loop_
_entity.id
_entity.type
_entity.pdbx_description
1 polymer ?
#
loop_
_entity_poly.entity_id
_entity_poly.type
_entity_poly.pdbx_seq_one_letter_code
_entity_poly.pdbx_strand_id
1 'polypeptide(L)'
;MLVISGPLIFRARLNAMIKNSMDKYKLKKNYNKQDVAADFDIKNAIQTIDIKQAMQLENMSSRAKGGAKWLKKTAIQLAQDSVHFVRSYLPFMKMIFLMYLLQFTLLQAFPDFPDWMPFLVLFLPFVRNTREYLEKSSSWVGLLYTFVYDVIFDKITAFYSVYLVTAFCATLIHPIFYGYHLLDLVIMSPSLQNVVRAVTKPGRALALTCLLGLFVIYFYTMLLFFFNPTDSTDDDTHIEYCSTLMDCFLTVVHRGLISGGGIGDYLTSGLNHPPNINVRMAYWLRILYDLSFFVLVIVLLLNIIFGITIDTFGDLRTETNEREDLKRNQCFVCGLSRDVFDNHYMQLGISNGFDKHITQDHNMWSYLYFIVHLQSLSLVECTGPEAYVKCLLEKDDVSWFPQSMAKCLAKTNEHSTEHDLVEIKGQLKALASQ
;
A
#
# COMPACT_ATOMS: atom_id res chain seq x y z
N MET A 1 -18.26 -8.78 -11.76
CA MET A 1 -18.09 -7.89 -10.58
C MET A 1 -18.24 -6.39 -10.88
N LEU A 2 -18.01 -5.90 -12.10
CA LEU A 2 -18.08 -4.46 -12.42
C LEU A 2 -19.50 -3.83 -12.42
N VAL A 3 -20.56 -4.63 -12.63
CA VAL A 3 -21.93 -4.10 -12.78
C VAL A 3 -22.56 -3.67 -11.44
N ILE A 4 -22.12 -4.23 -10.32
CA ILE A 4 -22.66 -3.95 -8.98
C ILE A 4 -21.84 -2.86 -8.26
N SER A 5 -20.56 -2.70 -8.59
CA SER A 5 -19.66 -1.75 -7.91
C SER A 5 -19.87 -0.28 -8.32
N GLY A 6 -20.19 -0.01 -9.58
CA GLY A 6 -20.39 1.35 -10.10
C GLY A 6 -21.46 2.15 -9.34
N PRO A 7 -22.70 1.63 -9.20
CA PRO A 7 -23.77 2.30 -8.47
C PRO A 7 -23.45 2.50 -6.98
N LEU A 8 -22.76 1.55 -6.35
CA LEU A 8 -22.38 1.60 -4.94
C LEU A 8 -21.28 2.64 -4.67
N ILE A 9 -20.26 2.72 -5.53
CA ILE A 9 -19.20 3.75 -5.46
C ILE A 9 -19.79 5.14 -5.66
N PHE A 10 -20.70 5.28 -6.63
CA PHE A 10 -21.38 6.55 -6.89
C PHE A 10 -22.23 6.99 -5.69
N ARG A 11 -22.95 6.05 -5.06
CA ARG A 11 -23.79 6.32 -3.88
C ARG A 11 -22.96 6.60 -2.62
N ALA A 12 -21.85 5.89 -2.40
CA ALA A 12 -20.91 6.16 -1.31
C ALA A 12 -20.26 7.55 -1.44
N ARG A 13 -19.87 7.93 -2.66
CA ARG A 13 -19.29 9.25 -2.95
C ARG A 13 -20.34 10.37 -2.85
N LEU A 14 -21.58 10.11 -3.25
CA LEU A 14 -22.72 11.01 -3.01
C LEU A 14 -22.94 11.23 -1.51
N ASN A 15 -22.91 10.17 -0.70
CA ASN A 15 -23.03 10.26 0.75
C ASN A 15 -21.87 11.07 1.38
N ALA A 16 -20.64 10.88 0.89
CA ALA A 16 -19.48 11.67 1.31
C ALA A 16 -19.58 13.16 0.92
N MET A 17 -20.11 13.45 -0.28
CA MET A 17 -20.40 14.82 -0.72
C MET A 17 -21.47 15.48 0.15
N ILE A 18 -22.55 14.75 0.47
CA ILE A 18 -23.60 15.22 1.37
C ILE A 18 -22.99 15.52 2.75
N LYS A 19 -22.15 14.63 3.30
CA LYS A 19 -21.45 14.84 4.57
C LYS A 19 -20.58 16.10 4.56
N ASN A 20 -19.74 16.28 3.54
CA ASN A 20 -18.89 17.47 3.39
C ASN A 20 -19.71 18.76 3.23
N SER A 21 -20.85 18.69 2.52
CA SER A 21 -21.76 19.83 2.40
C SER A 21 -22.43 20.17 3.74
N MET A 22 -22.80 19.16 4.53
CA MET A 22 -23.32 19.35 5.89
C MET A 22 -22.27 19.94 6.82
N ASP A 23 -21.01 19.52 6.73
CA ASP A 23 -19.94 20.03 7.58
C ASP A 23 -19.59 21.48 7.21
N LYS A 24 -19.57 21.83 5.91
CA LYS A 24 -19.49 23.24 5.47
C LYS A 24 -20.66 24.07 5.99
N TYR A 25 -21.88 23.53 5.97
CA TYR A 25 -23.06 24.20 6.51
C TYR A 25 -22.96 24.40 8.03
N LYS A 26 -22.49 23.39 8.79
CA LYS A 26 -22.25 23.49 10.24
C LYS A 26 -21.20 24.56 10.56
N LEU A 27 -20.09 24.61 9.81
CA LEU A 27 -19.05 25.63 9.98
C LEU A 27 -19.61 27.04 9.71
N LYS A 28 -20.39 27.21 8.63
CA LYS A 28 -21.04 28.49 8.32
C LYS A 28 -22.04 28.91 9.41
N LYS A 29 -22.80 27.95 9.95
CA LYS A 29 -23.73 28.19 11.06
C LYS A 29 -23.00 28.61 12.35
N ASN A 30 -21.87 27.97 12.65
CA ASN A 30 -21.05 28.31 13.83
C ASN A 30 -20.41 29.69 13.70
N TYR A 31 -19.91 30.04 12.51
CA TYR A 31 -19.40 31.38 12.22
C TYR A 31 -20.49 32.45 12.40
N ASN A 32 -21.67 32.24 11.82
CA ASN A 32 -22.79 33.17 11.99
C ASN A 32 -23.24 33.32 13.46
N LYS A 33 -23.14 32.26 14.28
CA LYS A 33 -23.40 32.35 15.72
C LYS A 33 -22.39 33.24 16.45
N GLN A 34 -21.10 33.14 16.12
CA GLN A 34 -20.06 33.97 16.71
C GLN A 34 -20.18 35.45 16.30
N ASP A 35 -20.53 35.72 15.04
CA ASP A 35 -20.78 37.09 14.57
C ASP A 35 -22.00 37.74 15.26
N VAL A 36 -23.07 36.97 15.52
CA VAL A 36 -24.26 37.47 16.23
C VAL A 36 -23.97 37.76 17.70
N ALA A 37 -23.13 36.95 18.35
CA ALA A 37 -22.70 37.20 19.73
C ALA A 37 -21.86 38.49 19.83
N ALA A 38 -20.96 38.74 18.88
CA ALA A 38 -20.14 39.96 18.85
C ALA A 38 -20.96 41.24 18.55
N ASP A 39 -22.02 41.15 17.72
CA ASP A 39 -22.91 42.28 17.44
C ASP A 39 -23.77 42.67 18.66
N PHE A 40 -24.10 41.69 19.52
CA PHE A 40 -24.84 41.92 20.76
C PHE A 40 -24.00 42.66 21.82
N ASP A 41 -22.72 42.32 21.96
CA ASP A 41 -21.80 43.02 22.86
C ASP A 41 -21.54 44.47 22.43
N ILE A 42 -21.46 44.73 21.12
CA ILE A 42 -21.27 46.09 20.61
C ILE A 42 -22.51 46.97 20.86
N LYS A 43 -23.72 46.42 20.76
CA LYS A 43 -24.96 47.18 21.04
C LYS A 43 -25.09 47.54 22.52
N ASN A 44 -24.69 46.64 23.42
CA ASN A 44 -24.69 46.92 24.86
C ASN A 44 -23.64 47.98 25.24
N ALA A 45 -22.49 48.03 24.54
CA ALA A 45 -21.46 49.04 24.77
C ALA A 45 -21.83 50.46 24.26
N ILE A 46 -22.78 50.58 23.33
CA ILE A 46 -23.21 51.88 22.76
C ILE A 46 -24.27 52.57 23.63
N GLN A 47 -24.88 51.84 24.58
CA GLN A 47 -26.01 52.33 25.40
C GLN A 47 -25.61 53.29 26.54
N THR A 48 -24.31 53.64 26.69
CA THR A 48 -23.78 54.44 27.81
C THR A 48 -23.26 55.84 27.42
N ILE A 49 -23.52 56.32 26.20
CA ILE A 49 -22.98 57.61 25.72
C ILE A 49 -24.10 58.61 25.40
N ASP A 50 -23.91 59.84 25.91
CA ASP A 50 -24.85 60.97 25.89
C ASP A 50 -25.33 61.38 24.46
N ILE A 51 -26.62 61.64 24.34
CA ILE A 51 -27.44 61.44 23.11
C ILE A 51 -27.29 62.55 22.06
N LYS A 52 -26.56 63.64 22.31
CA LYS A 52 -26.42 64.74 21.32
C LYS A 52 -25.18 64.69 20.43
N GLN A 53 -24.13 63.94 20.78
CA GLN A 53 -22.97 63.72 19.89
C GLN A 53 -23.01 62.34 19.20
N ALA A 54 -23.81 61.39 19.69
CA ALA A 54 -23.92 60.05 19.14
C ALA A 54 -24.50 60.01 17.72
N MET A 55 -25.44 60.90 17.36
CA MET A 55 -26.17 60.82 16.09
C MET A 55 -25.33 61.18 14.85
N GLN A 56 -24.35 62.10 14.99
CA GLN A 56 -23.37 62.38 13.92
C GLN A 56 -22.27 61.33 13.86
N LEU A 57 -21.86 60.78 15.00
CA LEU A 57 -20.91 59.67 15.08
C LEU A 57 -21.52 58.35 14.59
N GLU A 58 -22.83 58.13 14.68
CA GLU A 58 -23.51 56.90 14.28
C GLU A 58 -23.65 56.76 12.76
N ASN A 59 -23.84 57.86 12.02
CA ASN A 59 -23.81 57.85 10.56
C ASN A 59 -22.40 57.65 9.98
N MET A 60 -21.38 58.23 10.64
CA MET A 60 -19.97 57.99 10.29
C MET A 60 -19.52 56.59 10.72
N SER A 61 -19.93 56.13 11.91
CA SER A 61 -19.63 54.81 12.47
C SER A 61 -20.35 53.70 11.73
N SER A 62 -21.60 53.86 11.28
CA SER A 62 -22.31 52.83 10.51
C SER A 62 -21.72 52.65 9.11
N ARG A 63 -21.32 53.74 8.43
CA ARG A 63 -20.55 53.69 7.17
C ARG A 63 -19.15 53.12 7.38
N ALA A 64 -18.45 53.49 8.45
CA ALA A 64 -17.13 52.97 8.78
C ALA A 64 -17.17 51.50 9.23
N LYS A 65 -18.20 51.07 9.98
CA LYS A 65 -18.45 49.67 10.38
C LYS A 65 -18.87 48.83 9.19
N GLY A 66 -19.69 49.35 8.29
CA GLY A 66 -20.03 48.71 7.02
C GLY A 66 -18.81 48.53 6.13
N GLY A 67 -17.97 49.57 6.00
CA GLY A 67 -16.71 49.55 5.28
C GLY A 67 -15.66 48.62 5.91
N ALA A 68 -15.53 48.61 7.23
CA ALA A 68 -14.63 47.71 7.96
C ALA A 68 -15.12 46.26 7.91
N LYS A 69 -16.43 46.01 7.96
CA LYS A 69 -17.03 44.69 7.80
C LYS A 69 -16.87 44.18 6.36
N TRP A 70 -17.03 45.06 5.36
CA TRP A 70 -16.74 44.75 3.97
C TRP A 70 -15.25 44.48 3.75
N LEU A 71 -14.34 45.32 4.26
CA LEU A 71 -12.89 45.12 4.16
C LEU A 71 -12.43 43.86 4.89
N LYS A 72 -12.93 43.58 6.10
CA LYS A 72 -12.60 42.34 6.84
C LYS A 72 -13.13 41.11 6.11
N LYS A 73 -14.37 41.16 5.58
CA LYS A 73 -14.93 40.07 4.77
C LYS A 73 -14.13 39.87 3.48
N THR A 74 -13.75 40.95 2.82
CA THR A 74 -12.97 40.91 1.57
C THR A 74 -11.55 40.43 1.83
N ALA A 75 -10.89 40.85 2.90
CA ALA A 75 -9.55 40.42 3.30
C ALA A 75 -9.53 38.95 3.74
N ILE A 76 -10.54 38.48 4.49
CA ILE A 76 -10.69 37.05 4.84
C ILE A 76 -10.93 36.24 3.58
N GLN A 77 -11.78 36.71 2.66
CA GLN A 77 -12.06 36.03 1.40
C GLN A 77 -10.81 35.97 0.51
N LEU A 78 -10.06 37.06 0.38
CA LEU A 78 -8.78 37.11 -0.35
C LEU A 78 -7.71 36.24 0.30
N ALA A 79 -7.65 36.19 1.64
CA ALA A 79 -6.73 35.32 2.36
C ALA A 79 -7.11 33.84 2.14
N GLN A 80 -8.40 33.49 2.22
CA GLN A 80 -8.87 32.14 1.93
C GLN A 80 -8.62 31.73 0.48
N ASP A 81 -8.86 32.63 -0.47
CA ASP A 81 -8.63 32.39 -1.89
C ASP A 81 -7.13 32.28 -2.20
N SER A 82 -6.28 33.08 -1.55
CA SER A 82 -4.82 33.00 -1.67
C SER A 82 -4.24 31.71 -1.06
N VAL A 83 -4.76 31.26 0.08
CA VAL A 83 -4.34 30.00 0.72
C VAL A 83 -4.80 28.82 -0.13
N HIS A 84 -5.99 28.89 -0.72
CA HIS A 84 -6.49 27.89 -1.66
C HIS A 84 -5.65 27.85 -2.95
N PHE A 85 -5.24 29.01 -3.46
CA PHE A 85 -4.36 29.13 -4.63
C PHE A 85 -2.97 28.57 -4.34
N VAL A 86 -2.29 29.03 -3.28
CA VAL A 86 -0.96 28.53 -2.91
C VAL A 86 -1.01 27.03 -2.64
N ARG A 87 -1.99 26.53 -1.88
CA ARG A 87 -2.10 25.09 -1.60
C ARG A 87 -2.36 24.25 -2.85
N SER A 88 -3.00 24.81 -3.87
CA SER A 88 -3.31 24.11 -5.13
C SER A 88 -2.14 24.13 -6.14
N TYR A 89 -1.39 25.25 -6.23
CA TYR A 89 -0.32 25.43 -7.22
C TYR A 89 1.09 25.10 -6.69
N LEU A 90 1.31 25.09 -5.36
CA LEU A 90 2.59 24.68 -4.75
C LEU A 90 3.08 23.29 -5.18
N PRO A 91 2.24 22.23 -5.30
CA PRO A 91 2.71 20.93 -5.80
C PRO A 91 3.14 20.98 -7.27
N PHE A 92 2.45 21.74 -8.12
CA PHE A 92 2.83 21.94 -9.53
C PHE A 92 4.17 22.68 -9.65
N MET A 93 4.38 23.73 -8.86
CA MET A 93 5.64 24.47 -8.85
C MET A 93 6.82 23.63 -8.33
N LYS A 94 6.59 22.83 -7.27
CA LYS A 94 7.60 21.87 -6.77
C LYS A 94 7.97 20.82 -7.82
N MET A 95 7.01 20.33 -8.59
CA MET A 95 7.25 19.36 -9.67
C MET A 95 8.11 19.96 -10.78
N ILE A 96 7.74 21.13 -11.30
CA ILE A 96 8.50 21.80 -12.38
C ILE A 96 9.94 22.04 -11.91
N PHE A 97 10.12 22.51 -10.67
CA PHE A 97 11.44 22.72 -10.09
C PHE A 97 12.24 21.42 -9.96
N LEU A 98 11.64 20.34 -9.42
CA LEU A 98 12.30 19.03 -9.30
C LEU A 98 12.66 18.42 -10.65
N MET A 99 11.85 18.66 -11.68
CA MET A 99 12.10 18.17 -13.04
C MET A 99 13.32 18.84 -13.66
N TYR A 100 13.40 20.17 -13.61
CA TYR A 100 14.57 20.89 -14.09
C TYR A 100 15.82 20.57 -13.28
N LEU A 101 15.69 20.42 -11.95
CA LEU A 101 16.81 20.05 -11.09
C LEU A 101 17.33 18.64 -11.42
N LEU A 102 16.44 17.66 -11.58
CA LEU A 102 16.80 16.28 -11.93
C LEU A 102 17.46 16.22 -13.32
N GLN A 103 16.89 16.90 -14.32
CA GLN A 103 17.46 16.95 -15.66
C GLN A 103 18.82 17.64 -15.68
N PHE A 104 18.99 18.75 -14.94
CA PHE A 104 20.28 19.41 -14.80
C PHE A 104 21.32 18.49 -14.15
N THR A 105 20.97 17.78 -13.07
CA THR A 105 21.89 16.84 -12.42
C THR A 105 22.27 15.66 -13.32
N LEU A 106 21.33 15.16 -14.13
CA LEU A 106 21.58 14.04 -15.04
C LEU A 106 22.46 14.44 -16.21
N LEU A 107 22.27 15.63 -16.78
CA LEU A 107 23.14 16.16 -17.84
C LEU A 107 24.58 16.42 -17.34
N GLN A 108 24.75 16.79 -16.07
CA GLN A 108 26.07 16.93 -15.45
C GLN A 108 26.74 15.59 -15.17
N ALA A 109 25.97 14.54 -14.85
CA ALA A 109 26.50 13.21 -14.58
C ALA A 109 26.72 12.37 -15.84
N PHE A 110 25.86 12.52 -16.85
CA PHE A 110 25.79 11.71 -18.06
C PHE A 110 25.36 12.58 -19.27
N PRO A 111 26.30 13.05 -20.09
CA PRO A 111 26.00 13.93 -21.23
C PRO A 111 25.09 13.30 -22.30
N ASP A 112 25.17 11.98 -22.47
CA ASP A 112 24.39 11.24 -23.49
C ASP A 112 23.08 10.62 -22.94
N PHE A 113 22.67 11.01 -21.74
CA PHE A 113 21.48 10.42 -21.12
C PHE A 113 20.19 10.93 -21.80
N PRO A 114 19.18 10.06 -22.04
CA PRO A 114 18.00 10.48 -22.78
C PRO A 114 17.17 11.54 -22.04
N ASP A 115 16.86 12.64 -22.73
CA ASP A 115 16.11 13.78 -22.17
C ASP A 115 14.70 13.44 -21.68
N TRP A 116 14.12 12.32 -22.13
CA TRP A 116 12.76 11.89 -21.75
C TRP A 116 12.69 11.14 -20.42
N MET A 117 13.83 10.68 -19.88
CA MET A 117 13.87 9.92 -18.62
C MET A 117 13.41 10.69 -17.36
N PRO A 118 13.83 11.95 -17.13
CA PRO A 118 13.36 12.75 -16.00
C PRO A 118 11.83 12.91 -16.00
N PHE A 119 11.24 13.06 -17.20
CA PHE A 119 9.81 13.14 -17.37
C PHE A 119 9.12 11.83 -16.98
N LEU A 120 9.64 10.68 -17.40
CA LEU A 120 9.09 9.37 -17.03
C LEU A 120 9.12 9.14 -15.52
N VAL A 121 10.23 9.48 -14.86
CA VAL A 121 10.43 9.28 -13.42
C VAL A 121 9.50 10.14 -12.57
N LEU A 122 9.28 11.40 -12.97
CA LEU A 122 8.43 12.33 -12.24
C LEU A 122 6.95 12.25 -12.64
N PHE A 123 6.62 11.62 -13.77
CA PHE A 123 5.25 11.42 -14.22
C PHE A 123 4.43 10.60 -13.22
N LEU A 124 4.91 9.44 -12.78
CA LEU A 124 4.20 8.58 -11.84
C LEU A 124 3.81 9.27 -10.51
N PRO A 125 4.74 9.92 -9.78
CA PRO A 125 4.38 10.63 -8.55
C PRO A 125 3.45 11.83 -8.82
N PHE A 126 3.54 12.47 -9.99
CA PHE A 126 2.63 13.56 -10.37
C PHE A 126 1.19 13.06 -10.57
N VAL A 127 1.01 11.98 -11.35
CA VAL A 127 -0.32 11.41 -11.61
C VAL A 127 -0.94 10.88 -10.30
N ARG A 128 -0.13 10.33 -9.38
CA ARG A 128 -0.60 9.93 -8.05
C ARG A 128 -1.05 11.12 -7.20
N ASN A 129 -0.25 12.18 -7.12
CA ASN A 129 -0.56 13.36 -6.30
C ASN A 129 -1.78 14.12 -6.83
N THR A 130 -1.97 14.15 -8.16
CA THR A 130 -3.16 14.76 -8.78
C THR A 130 -4.43 13.96 -8.50
N ARG A 131 -4.35 12.62 -8.41
CA ARG A 131 -5.46 11.77 -7.96
C ARG A 131 -5.90 12.09 -6.53
N GLU A 132 -4.95 12.17 -5.59
CA GLU A 132 -5.24 12.53 -4.18
C GLU A 132 -5.87 13.93 -4.04
N TYR A 133 -5.46 14.88 -4.89
CA TYR A 133 -6.05 16.21 -4.93
C TYR A 133 -7.49 16.18 -5.46
N LEU A 134 -7.73 15.46 -6.56
CA LEU A 134 -9.04 15.39 -7.23
C LEU A 134 -10.06 14.52 -6.50
N GLU A 135 -9.63 13.65 -5.59
CA GLU A 135 -10.54 12.88 -4.71
C GLU A 135 -11.49 13.79 -3.92
N LYS A 136 -11.00 14.96 -3.48
CA LYS A 136 -11.76 15.96 -2.71
C LYS A 136 -12.54 16.96 -3.58
N SER A 137 -12.33 16.95 -4.90
CA SER A 137 -12.97 17.87 -5.84
C SER A 137 -14.37 17.37 -6.21
N SER A 138 -15.36 18.27 -6.24
CA SER A 138 -16.74 17.98 -6.69
C SER A 138 -16.93 18.13 -8.20
N SER A 139 -15.85 18.39 -8.94
CA SER A 139 -15.92 18.57 -10.39
C SER A 139 -16.14 17.24 -11.12
N TRP A 140 -16.98 17.25 -12.17
CA TRP A 140 -17.18 16.09 -13.03
C TRP A 140 -15.88 15.63 -13.71
N VAL A 141 -15.00 16.58 -14.06
CA VAL A 141 -13.66 16.30 -14.60
C VAL A 141 -12.79 15.56 -13.58
N GLY A 142 -12.85 15.94 -12.31
CA GLY A 142 -12.15 15.22 -11.24
C GLY A 142 -12.69 13.81 -11.04
N LEU A 143 -14.00 13.61 -11.16
CA LEU A 143 -14.61 12.28 -11.12
C LEU A 143 -14.10 11.42 -12.28
N LEU A 144 -14.19 11.92 -13.52
CA LEU A 144 -13.71 11.20 -14.70
C LEU A 144 -12.23 10.84 -14.58
N TYR A 145 -11.38 11.79 -14.16
CA TYR A 145 -9.96 11.55 -13.96
C TYR A 145 -9.69 10.48 -12.90
N THR A 146 -10.32 10.58 -11.72
CA THR A 146 -10.13 9.58 -10.65
C THR A 146 -10.59 8.18 -11.08
N PHE A 147 -11.71 8.09 -11.80
CA PHE A 147 -12.22 6.82 -12.32
C PHE A 147 -11.27 6.22 -13.37
N VAL A 148 -10.85 7.01 -14.35
CA VAL A 148 -9.92 6.57 -15.40
C VAL A 148 -8.58 6.16 -14.79
N TYR A 149 -8.06 6.94 -13.84
CA TYR A 149 -6.85 6.61 -13.11
C TYR A 149 -6.98 5.28 -12.37
N ASP A 150 -8.05 5.10 -11.58
CA ASP A 150 -8.26 3.90 -10.78
C ASP A 150 -8.42 2.65 -11.65
N VAL A 151 -9.05 2.78 -12.82
CA VAL A 151 -9.20 1.68 -13.79
C VAL A 151 -7.86 1.36 -14.47
N ILE A 152 -7.14 2.36 -14.99
CA ILE A 152 -5.89 2.13 -15.73
C ILE A 152 -4.78 1.59 -14.80
N PHE A 153 -4.70 2.09 -13.56
CA PHE A 153 -3.67 1.69 -12.61
C PHE A 153 -4.08 0.52 -11.70
N ASP A 154 -5.26 -0.07 -11.89
CA ASP A 154 -5.57 -1.36 -11.28
C ASP A 154 -4.61 -2.42 -11.81
N LYS A 155 -4.06 -3.28 -10.93
CA LYS A 155 -2.93 -4.16 -11.26
C LYS A 155 -3.18 -5.06 -12.47
N ILE A 156 -4.39 -5.62 -12.55
CA ILE A 156 -4.79 -6.54 -13.62
C ILE A 156 -5.01 -5.76 -14.91
N THR A 157 -5.73 -4.65 -14.83
CA THR A 157 -6.03 -3.80 -15.99
C THR A 157 -4.76 -3.18 -16.57
N ALA A 158 -3.84 -2.71 -15.72
CA ALA A 158 -2.54 -2.18 -16.10
C ALA A 158 -1.74 -3.22 -16.89
N PHE A 159 -1.68 -4.46 -16.42
CA PHE A 159 -0.99 -5.55 -17.12
C PHE A 159 -1.55 -5.76 -18.54
N TYR A 160 -2.87 -5.92 -18.67
CA TYR A 160 -3.49 -6.11 -19.98
C TYR A 160 -3.43 -4.86 -20.87
N SER A 161 -3.37 -3.66 -20.29
CA SER A 161 -3.16 -2.43 -21.06
C SER A 161 -1.76 -2.37 -21.67
N VAL A 162 -0.73 -2.77 -20.93
CA VAL A 162 0.64 -2.89 -21.44
C VAL A 162 0.72 -3.99 -22.49
N TYR A 163 0.04 -5.12 -22.27
CA TYR A 163 -0.08 -6.20 -23.24
C TYR A 163 -0.67 -5.70 -24.57
N LEU A 164 -1.76 -4.93 -24.52
CA LEU A 164 -2.37 -4.35 -25.73
C LEU A 164 -1.44 -3.34 -26.44
N VAL A 165 -0.80 -2.45 -25.68
CA VAL A 165 0.14 -1.46 -26.24
C VAL A 165 1.33 -2.15 -26.90
N THR A 166 1.90 -3.16 -26.25
CA THR A 166 3.02 -3.93 -26.82
C THR A 166 2.59 -4.75 -28.03
N ALA A 167 1.35 -5.25 -28.10
CA ALA A 167 0.80 -5.91 -29.28
C ALA A 167 0.72 -4.94 -30.48
N PHE A 168 0.24 -3.73 -30.24
CA PHE A 168 0.18 -2.68 -31.27
C PHE A 168 1.59 -2.29 -31.73
N CYS A 169 2.53 -2.07 -30.81
CA CYS A 169 3.94 -1.83 -31.12
C CYS A 169 4.59 -2.99 -31.89
N ALA A 170 4.20 -4.24 -31.60
CA ALA A 170 4.70 -5.41 -32.33
C ALA A 170 4.30 -5.38 -33.82
N THR A 171 3.08 -4.93 -34.11
CA THR A 171 2.58 -4.82 -35.48
C THR A 171 3.11 -3.61 -36.25
N LEU A 172 3.30 -2.46 -35.58
CA LEU A 172 3.68 -1.21 -36.26
C LEU A 172 5.19 -0.94 -36.28
N ILE A 173 5.93 -1.34 -35.25
CA ILE A 173 7.33 -0.95 -35.07
C ILE A 173 8.25 -2.14 -35.38
N HIS A 174 8.18 -3.20 -34.58
CA HIS A 174 9.07 -4.35 -34.73
C HIS A 174 8.52 -5.63 -34.05
N PRO A 175 8.62 -6.82 -34.66
CA PRO A 175 8.07 -8.07 -34.08
C PRO A 175 8.66 -8.49 -32.72
N ILE A 176 9.78 -7.92 -32.27
CA ILE A 176 10.42 -8.25 -30.98
C ILE A 176 9.49 -8.05 -29.77
N PHE A 177 8.51 -7.15 -29.88
CA PHE A 177 7.53 -6.91 -28.82
C PHE A 177 6.60 -8.11 -28.55
N TYR A 178 6.49 -9.07 -29.47
CA TYR A 178 5.82 -10.35 -29.19
C TYR A 178 6.54 -11.17 -28.11
N GLY A 179 7.85 -10.94 -27.89
CA GLY A 179 8.59 -11.57 -26.79
C GLY A 179 8.01 -11.24 -25.42
N TYR A 180 7.46 -10.03 -25.23
CA TYR A 180 6.79 -9.64 -23.97
C TYR A 180 5.55 -10.50 -23.69
N HIS A 181 4.85 -10.96 -24.72
CA HIS A 181 3.60 -11.69 -24.58
C HIS A 181 3.81 -13.09 -23.97
N LEU A 182 5.03 -13.63 -24.06
CA LEU A 182 5.40 -14.90 -23.43
C LEU A 182 5.34 -14.83 -21.89
N LEU A 183 5.42 -13.63 -21.29
CA LEU A 183 5.29 -13.46 -19.84
C LEU A 183 3.91 -13.85 -19.30
N ASP A 184 2.89 -13.94 -20.17
CA ASP A 184 1.54 -14.37 -19.79
C ASP A 184 1.51 -15.80 -19.21
N LEU A 185 2.49 -16.64 -19.60
CA LEU A 185 2.67 -17.98 -19.05
C LEU A 185 2.83 -17.97 -17.51
N VAL A 186 3.45 -16.93 -16.94
CA VAL A 186 3.59 -16.77 -15.48
C VAL A 186 2.23 -16.52 -14.84
N ILE A 187 1.36 -15.73 -15.47
CA ILE A 187 0.05 -15.38 -14.92
C ILE A 187 -0.93 -16.55 -15.07
N MET A 188 -0.82 -17.33 -16.15
CA MET A 188 -1.67 -18.50 -16.37
C MET A 188 -1.45 -19.59 -15.31
N SER A 189 -0.23 -19.76 -14.80
CA SER A 189 0.11 -20.83 -13.85
C SER A 189 0.32 -20.31 -12.43
N PRO A 190 -0.52 -20.71 -11.44
CA PRO A 190 -0.34 -20.30 -10.05
C PRO A 190 1.00 -20.77 -9.45
N SER A 191 1.52 -21.91 -9.92
CA SER A 191 2.83 -22.41 -9.48
C SER A 191 3.98 -21.49 -9.89
N LEU A 192 3.92 -20.90 -11.09
CA LEU A 192 4.94 -19.96 -11.56
C LEU A 192 4.81 -18.61 -10.88
N GLN A 193 3.59 -18.16 -10.57
CA GLN A 193 3.38 -16.98 -9.73
C GLN A 193 4.05 -17.14 -8.36
N ASN A 194 3.99 -18.33 -7.75
CA ASN A 194 4.66 -18.59 -6.48
C ASN A 194 6.19 -18.50 -6.58
N VAL A 195 6.78 -18.93 -7.70
CA VAL A 195 8.22 -18.77 -7.96
C VAL A 195 8.62 -17.30 -8.05
N VAL A 196 7.84 -16.48 -8.77
CA VAL A 196 8.09 -15.03 -8.83
C VAL A 196 7.84 -14.36 -7.48
N ARG A 197 6.83 -14.81 -6.74
CA ARG A 197 6.51 -14.30 -5.40
C ARG A 197 7.63 -14.57 -4.40
N ALA A 198 8.33 -15.68 -4.53
CA ALA A 198 9.47 -16.01 -3.66
C ALA A 198 10.60 -14.97 -3.78
N VAL A 199 10.90 -14.48 -4.99
CA VAL A 199 11.94 -13.45 -5.18
C VAL A 199 11.42 -12.05 -4.85
N THR A 200 10.16 -11.77 -5.13
CA THR A 200 9.58 -10.41 -4.97
C THR A 200 9.12 -10.10 -3.54
N LYS A 201 8.67 -11.09 -2.75
CA LYS A 201 8.23 -10.92 -1.35
C LYS A 201 9.35 -10.36 -0.45
N PRO A 202 10.59 -10.88 -0.46
CA PRO A 202 11.72 -10.29 0.27
C PRO A 202 12.42 -9.17 -0.51
N GLY A 203 11.81 -8.60 -1.55
CA GLY A 203 12.48 -7.70 -2.49
C GLY A 203 13.19 -6.52 -1.82
N ARG A 204 12.65 -6.01 -0.70
CA ARG A 204 13.33 -4.97 0.08
C ARG A 204 14.63 -5.45 0.72
N ALA A 205 14.62 -6.63 1.36
CA ALA A 205 15.81 -7.21 1.98
C ALA A 205 16.85 -7.55 0.90
N LEU A 206 16.41 -8.17 -0.21
CA LEU A 206 17.25 -8.48 -1.36
C LEU A 206 17.92 -7.21 -1.92
N ALA A 207 17.15 -6.14 -2.14
CA ALA A 207 17.69 -4.88 -2.65
C ALA A 207 18.69 -4.23 -1.69
N LEU A 208 18.44 -4.29 -0.37
CA LEU A 208 19.38 -3.79 0.64
C LEU A 208 20.68 -4.61 0.66
N THR A 209 20.60 -5.93 0.55
CA THR A 209 21.77 -6.81 0.46
C THR A 209 22.56 -6.55 -0.82
N CYS A 210 21.90 -6.39 -1.97
CA CYS A 210 22.56 -6.00 -3.21
C CYS A 210 23.22 -4.62 -3.11
N LEU A 211 22.57 -3.65 -2.47
CA LEU A 211 23.14 -2.32 -2.24
C LEU A 211 24.38 -2.38 -1.33
N LEU A 212 24.33 -3.15 -0.25
CA LEU A 212 25.49 -3.41 0.61
C LEU A 212 26.62 -4.05 -0.20
N GLY A 213 26.30 -5.03 -1.05
CA GLY A 213 27.26 -5.67 -1.93
C GLY A 213 27.92 -4.71 -2.91
N LEU A 214 27.14 -3.80 -3.51
CA LEU A 214 27.68 -2.75 -4.38
C LEU A 214 28.63 -1.81 -3.63
N PHE A 215 28.36 -1.46 -2.37
CA PHE A 215 29.29 -0.66 -1.56
C PHE A 215 30.59 -1.40 -1.25
N VAL A 216 30.52 -2.70 -0.94
CA VAL A 216 31.70 -3.53 -0.73
C VAL A 216 32.53 -3.62 -2.03
N ILE A 217 31.88 -3.86 -3.17
CA ILE A 217 32.54 -3.92 -4.48
C ILE A 217 33.16 -2.56 -4.84
N TYR A 218 32.47 -1.45 -4.54
CA TYR A 218 33.00 -0.11 -4.75
C TYR A 218 34.27 0.14 -3.92
N PHE A 219 34.31 -0.32 -2.67
CA PHE A 219 35.51 -0.24 -1.84
C PHE A 219 36.68 -1.02 -2.46
N TYR A 220 36.46 -2.24 -2.94
CA TYR A 220 37.47 -3.01 -3.67
C TYR A 220 37.92 -2.32 -4.96
N THR A 221 36.99 -1.69 -5.68
CA THR A 221 37.31 -0.89 -6.87
C THR A 221 38.23 0.28 -6.52
N MET A 222 37.95 0.99 -5.42
CA MET A 222 38.81 2.08 -4.95
C MET A 222 40.21 1.58 -4.62
N LEU A 223 40.33 0.41 -3.97
CA LEU A 223 41.64 -0.19 -3.70
C LEU A 223 42.40 -0.54 -4.98
N LEU A 224 41.73 -1.13 -5.97
CA LEU A 224 42.33 -1.46 -7.27
C LEU A 224 42.80 -0.19 -7.99
N PHE A 225 41.95 0.83 -8.09
CA PHE A 225 42.24 2.08 -8.81
C PHE A 225 43.42 2.85 -8.21
N PHE A 226 43.51 2.96 -6.88
CA PHE A 226 44.58 3.77 -6.25
C PHE A 226 45.87 3.00 -5.99
N PHE A 227 45.81 1.71 -5.66
CA PHE A 227 47.01 0.94 -5.28
C PHE A 227 47.57 0.10 -6.42
N ASN A 228 46.73 -0.47 -7.28
CA ASN A 228 47.14 -1.38 -8.35
C ASN A 228 46.52 -1.03 -9.73
N PRO A 229 46.61 0.23 -10.21
CA PRO A 229 45.99 0.62 -11.48
C PRO A 229 46.58 -0.12 -12.69
N THR A 230 47.87 -0.46 -12.66
CA THR A 230 48.56 -1.16 -13.77
C THR A 230 47.99 -2.55 -14.05
N ASP A 231 47.48 -3.24 -13.03
CA ASP A 231 46.97 -4.61 -13.17
C ASP A 231 45.67 -4.69 -14.01
N SER A 232 45.04 -3.55 -14.25
CA SER A 232 43.78 -3.43 -14.98
C SER A 232 43.94 -3.05 -16.45
N THR A 233 45.18 -3.00 -16.93
CA THR A 233 45.50 -2.85 -18.34
C THR A 233 45.59 -4.22 -19.01
N ASP A 234 45.20 -4.31 -20.28
CA ASP A 234 45.34 -5.54 -21.06
C ASP A 234 46.73 -5.59 -21.69
N ASP A 235 47.52 -6.61 -21.39
CA ASP A 235 48.85 -6.77 -21.97
C ASP A 235 48.81 -7.05 -23.49
N ASP A 236 47.74 -7.66 -24.01
CA ASP A 236 47.64 -8.05 -25.42
C ASP A 236 47.17 -6.88 -26.30
N THR A 237 46.23 -6.08 -25.80
CA THR A 237 45.60 -4.98 -26.58
C THR A 237 45.99 -3.59 -26.10
N HIS A 238 46.71 -3.47 -24.98
CA HIS A 238 47.08 -2.22 -24.31
C HIS A 238 45.88 -1.30 -24.01
N ILE A 239 44.69 -1.89 -23.80
CA ILE A 239 43.49 -1.15 -23.41
C ILE A 239 43.44 -1.00 -21.89
N GLU A 240 43.26 0.23 -21.43
CA GLU A 240 43.12 0.55 -20.00
C GLU A 240 41.65 0.49 -19.57
N TYR A 241 41.23 -0.60 -18.93
CA TYR A 241 39.83 -0.77 -18.49
C TYR A 241 39.46 0.03 -17.22
N CYS A 242 40.45 0.58 -16.52
CA CYS A 242 40.28 1.32 -15.27
C CYS A 242 40.84 2.75 -15.40
N SER A 243 40.66 3.41 -16.55
CA SER A 243 41.12 4.79 -16.76
C SER A 243 40.33 5.80 -15.92
N THR A 244 39.02 5.58 -15.75
CA THR A 244 38.18 6.31 -14.79
C THR A 244 37.71 5.39 -13.67
N LEU A 245 37.41 5.97 -12.50
CA LEU A 245 36.87 5.20 -11.37
C LEU A 245 35.54 4.52 -11.72
N MET A 246 34.73 5.14 -12.60
CA MET A 246 33.46 4.56 -13.06
C MET A 246 33.69 3.33 -13.94
N ASP A 247 34.59 3.41 -14.92
CA ASP A 247 34.91 2.29 -15.80
C ASP A 247 35.50 1.12 -15.01
N CYS A 248 36.34 1.44 -14.03
CA CYS A 248 36.87 0.46 -13.10
C CYS A 248 35.77 -0.20 -12.28
N PHE A 249 34.82 0.58 -11.74
CA PHE A 249 33.69 0.05 -10.97
C PHE A 249 32.81 -0.86 -11.81
N LEU A 250 32.46 -0.44 -13.03
CA LEU A 250 31.67 -1.25 -13.95
C LEU A 250 32.40 -2.55 -14.34
N THR A 251 33.71 -2.48 -14.54
CA THR A 251 34.55 -3.65 -14.82
C THR A 251 34.57 -4.62 -13.65
N VAL A 252 34.77 -4.15 -12.40
CA VAL A 252 34.78 -5.01 -11.21
C VAL A 252 33.39 -5.59 -10.93
N VAL A 253 32.31 -4.82 -11.11
CA VAL A 253 30.93 -5.32 -10.96
C VAL A 253 30.62 -6.40 -12.01
N HIS A 254 30.94 -6.14 -13.28
CA HIS A 254 30.60 -7.08 -14.36
C HIS A 254 31.55 -8.29 -14.38
N ARG A 255 32.85 -8.06 -14.55
CA ARG A 255 33.84 -9.14 -14.68
C ARG A 255 34.16 -9.79 -13.34
N GLY A 256 34.22 -9.01 -12.27
CA GLY A 256 34.52 -9.54 -10.94
C GLY A 256 33.41 -10.44 -10.37
N LEU A 257 32.14 -10.21 -10.69
CA LEU A 257 31.04 -11.08 -10.24
C LEU A 257 30.79 -12.28 -11.16
N ILE A 258 31.00 -12.13 -12.48
CA ILE A 258 30.71 -13.18 -13.46
C ILE A 258 31.84 -14.20 -13.57
N SER A 259 33.10 -13.77 -13.43
CA SER A 259 34.24 -14.68 -13.39
C SER A 259 34.17 -15.51 -12.10
N GLY A 260 34.04 -16.83 -12.23
CA GLY A 260 33.78 -17.73 -11.10
C GLY A 260 34.83 -17.68 -9.97
N GLY A 261 36.06 -17.26 -10.26
CA GLY A 261 37.12 -17.03 -9.27
C GLY A 261 37.19 -15.61 -8.70
N GLY A 262 36.23 -14.74 -9.01
CA GLY A 262 36.23 -13.34 -8.62
C GLY A 262 37.08 -12.45 -9.53
N ILE A 263 37.39 -11.23 -9.07
CA ILE A 263 38.18 -10.27 -9.83
C ILE A 263 39.63 -10.72 -10.08
N GLY A 264 40.21 -11.50 -9.17
CA GLY A 264 41.58 -12.00 -9.32
C GLY A 264 41.77 -12.93 -10.50
N ASP A 265 40.76 -13.75 -10.81
CA ASP A 265 40.75 -14.61 -12.00
C ASP A 265 40.65 -13.77 -13.28
N TYR A 266 39.84 -12.70 -13.29
CA TYR A 266 39.80 -11.80 -14.44
C TYR A 266 41.13 -11.08 -14.67
N LEU A 267 41.76 -10.57 -13.62
CA LEU A 267 43.03 -9.86 -13.76
C LEU A 267 44.17 -10.81 -14.16
N THR A 268 44.19 -12.04 -13.63
CA THR A 268 45.23 -13.03 -13.94
C THR A 268 45.02 -13.68 -15.31
N SER A 269 43.83 -14.20 -15.57
CA SER A 269 43.51 -15.02 -16.75
C SER A 269 42.95 -14.19 -17.91
N GLY A 270 42.28 -13.07 -17.61
CA GLY A 270 41.64 -12.22 -18.62
C GLY A 270 42.53 -11.08 -19.12
N LEU A 271 43.40 -10.55 -18.26
CA LEU A 271 44.34 -9.46 -18.60
C LEU A 271 45.80 -9.89 -18.59
N ASN A 272 46.07 -11.20 -18.40
CA ASN A 272 47.41 -11.78 -18.36
C ASN A 272 48.36 -11.13 -17.32
N HIS A 273 47.81 -10.62 -16.22
CA HIS A 273 48.56 -10.01 -15.12
C HIS A 273 48.57 -10.91 -13.87
N PRO A 274 49.39 -11.98 -13.85
CA PRO A 274 49.57 -12.78 -12.65
C PRO A 274 50.27 -11.99 -11.55
N PRO A 275 50.03 -12.32 -10.28
CA PRO A 275 50.70 -11.66 -9.16
C PRO A 275 52.23 -11.77 -9.28
N ASN A 276 52.91 -10.63 -9.31
CA ASN A 276 54.34 -10.56 -9.60
C ASN A 276 55.18 -11.10 -8.43
N ILE A 277 55.76 -12.29 -8.61
CA ILE A 277 56.51 -13.00 -7.56
C ILE A 277 57.83 -12.30 -7.16
N ASN A 278 58.35 -11.42 -8.03
CA ASN A 278 59.63 -10.74 -7.82
C ASN A 278 59.54 -9.66 -6.73
N VAL A 279 58.35 -9.09 -6.52
CA VAL A 279 58.11 -8.06 -5.49
C VAL A 279 57.27 -8.67 -4.37
N ARG A 280 57.95 -9.22 -3.34
CA ARG A 280 57.29 -9.98 -2.25
C ARG A 280 56.10 -9.26 -1.61
N MET A 281 56.21 -7.95 -1.34
CA MET A 281 55.12 -7.20 -0.68
C MET A 281 53.89 -7.03 -1.59
N ALA A 282 54.09 -6.64 -2.85
CA ALA A 282 52.99 -6.49 -3.81
C ALA A 282 52.31 -7.84 -4.10
N TYR A 283 53.09 -8.92 -4.20
CA TYR A 283 52.59 -10.29 -4.36
C TYR A 283 51.60 -10.68 -3.24
N TRP A 284 51.98 -10.48 -1.98
CA TRP A 284 51.12 -10.83 -0.84
C TRP A 284 49.88 -9.94 -0.75
N LEU A 285 50.02 -8.64 -0.98
CA LEU A 285 48.88 -7.71 -1.01
C LEU A 285 47.90 -8.07 -2.12
N ARG A 286 48.39 -8.49 -3.29
CA ARG A 286 47.56 -8.95 -4.39
C ARG A 286 46.79 -10.23 -4.06
N ILE A 287 47.46 -11.25 -3.54
CA ILE A 287 46.80 -12.49 -3.12
C ILE A 287 45.74 -12.23 -2.06
N LEU A 288 46.04 -11.39 -1.08
CA LEU A 288 45.09 -11.04 -0.03
C LEU A 288 43.87 -10.32 -0.63
N TYR A 289 44.08 -9.39 -1.56
CA TYR A 289 43.01 -8.70 -2.29
C TYR A 289 42.12 -9.69 -3.06
N ASP A 290 42.71 -10.59 -3.87
CA ASP A 290 41.97 -11.56 -4.69
C ASP A 290 41.19 -12.56 -3.82
N LEU A 291 41.83 -13.10 -2.77
CA LEU A 291 41.22 -14.07 -1.86
C LEU A 291 40.11 -13.44 -1.01
N SER A 292 40.33 -12.23 -0.49
CA SER A 292 39.32 -11.52 0.31
C SER A 292 38.11 -11.12 -0.53
N PHE A 293 38.32 -10.69 -1.78
CA PHE A 293 37.23 -10.44 -2.73
C PHE A 293 36.43 -11.72 -3.00
N PHE A 294 37.09 -12.83 -3.30
CA PHE A 294 36.42 -14.11 -3.56
C PHE A 294 35.57 -14.58 -2.36
N VAL A 295 36.13 -14.57 -1.15
CA VAL A 295 35.41 -15.02 0.05
C VAL A 295 34.26 -14.06 0.40
N LEU A 296 34.51 -12.75 0.47
CA LEU A 296 33.49 -11.80 0.92
C LEU A 296 32.40 -11.58 -0.13
N VAL A 297 32.77 -11.41 -1.41
CA VAL A 297 31.81 -11.03 -2.46
C VAL A 297 31.17 -12.25 -3.12
N ILE A 298 31.96 -13.22 -3.57
CA ILE A 298 31.40 -14.37 -4.29
C ILE A 298 30.80 -15.35 -3.29
N VAL A 299 31.57 -15.81 -2.29
CA VAL A 299 31.10 -16.85 -1.38
C VAL A 299 30.07 -16.33 -0.37
N LEU A 300 30.32 -15.22 0.31
CA LEU A 300 29.37 -14.74 1.32
C LEU A 300 28.18 -13.99 0.71
N LEU A 301 28.40 -12.91 -0.06
CA LEU A 301 27.28 -12.08 -0.53
C LEU A 301 26.31 -12.81 -1.47
N LEU A 302 26.80 -13.59 -2.45
CA LEU A 302 25.89 -14.34 -3.34
C LEU A 302 25.13 -15.46 -2.60
N ASN A 303 25.77 -16.16 -1.66
CA ASN A 303 25.07 -17.18 -0.87
C ASN A 303 24.07 -16.59 0.12
N ILE A 304 24.29 -15.37 0.63
CA ILE A 304 23.27 -14.66 1.42
C ILE A 304 22.05 -14.34 0.54
N ILE A 305 22.27 -13.89 -0.71
CA ILE A 305 21.18 -13.63 -1.67
C ILE A 305 20.37 -14.90 -1.95
N PHE A 306 21.04 -16.03 -2.22
CA PHE A 306 20.36 -17.31 -2.39
C PHE A 306 19.68 -17.79 -1.11
N GLY A 307 20.31 -17.60 0.05
CA GLY A 307 19.75 -17.92 1.36
C GLY A 307 18.43 -17.21 1.62
N ILE A 308 18.39 -15.89 1.44
CA ILE A 308 17.16 -15.09 1.57
C ILE A 308 16.06 -15.64 0.64
N THR A 309 16.43 -15.99 -0.59
CA THR A 309 15.47 -16.54 -1.56
C THR A 309 14.94 -17.90 -1.12
N ILE A 310 15.80 -18.81 -0.66
CA ILE A 310 15.42 -20.14 -0.16
C ILE A 310 14.51 -20.04 1.07
N ASP A 311 14.82 -19.16 2.01
CA ASP A 311 14.00 -18.95 3.21
C ASP A 311 12.57 -18.52 2.82
N THR A 312 12.45 -17.60 1.86
CA THR A 312 11.13 -17.16 1.40
C THR A 312 10.34 -18.21 0.61
N PHE A 313 11.02 -19.13 -0.09
CA PHE A 313 10.37 -20.31 -0.66
C PHE A 313 9.80 -21.21 0.44
N GLY A 314 10.55 -21.40 1.53
CA GLY A 314 10.09 -22.10 2.73
C GLY A 314 8.84 -21.45 3.32
N ASP A 315 8.87 -20.13 3.53
CA ASP A 315 7.75 -19.38 4.09
C ASP A 315 6.49 -19.46 3.24
N LEU A 316 6.60 -19.32 1.92
CA LEU A 316 5.45 -19.39 1.01
C LEU A 316 4.79 -20.76 1.00
N ARG A 317 5.58 -21.83 1.15
CA ARG A 317 5.07 -23.20 1.28
C ARG A 317 4.29 -23.34 2.58
N THR A 318 4.86 -22.91 3.70
CA THR A 318 4.20 -22.98 5.02
C THR A 318 2.91 -22.15 5.04
N GLU A 319 2.94 -20.91 4.53
CA GLU A 319 1.76 -20.02 4.43
C GLU A 319 0.64 -20.66 3.60
N THR A 320 0.98 -21.36 2.52
CA THR A 320 0.00 -22.04 1.66
C THR A 320 -0.62 -23.23 2.38
N ASN A 321 0.20 -24.06 3.04
CA ASN A 321 -0.27 -25.21 3.80
C ASN A 321 -1.17 -24.78 4.96
N GLU A 322 -0.74 -23.80 5.76
CA GLU A 322 -1.55 -23.26 6.87
C GLU A 322 -2.88 -22.70 6.37
N ARG A 323 -2.89 -21.98 5.23
CA ARG A 323 -4.12 -21.47 4.64
C ARG A 323 -5.06 -22.59 4.20
N GLU A 324 -4.54 -23.69 3.66
CA GLU A 324 -5.35 -24.85 3.30
C GLU A 324 -5.89 -25.58 4.53
N ASP A 325 -5.08 -25.70 5.58
CA ASP A 325 -5.48 -26.32 6.84
C ASP A 325 -6.58 -25.53 7.53
N LEU A 326 -6.47 -24.19 7.61
CA LEU A 326 -7.53 -23.35 8.18
C LEU A 326 -8.84 -23.45 7.37
N LYS A 327 -8.77 -23.47 6.04
CA LYS A 327 -9.96 -23.63 5.18
C LYS A 327 -10.67 -24.96 5.39
N ARG A 328 -9.93 -26.02 5.68
CA ARG A 328 -10.49 -27.37 5.89
C ARG A 328 -10.99 -27.54 7.32
N ASN A 329 -10.27 -27.00 8.30
CA ASN A 329 -10.44 -27.36 9.70
C ASN A 329 -11.10 -26.27 10.55
N GLN A 330 -11.43 -25.10 10.00
CA GLN A 330 -12.06 -24.02 10.75
C GLN A 330 -13.27 -23.44 10.00
N CYS A 331 -14.36 -23.17 10.72
CA CYS A 331 -15.54 -22.54 10.13
C CYS A 331 -15.27 -21.05 9.86
N PHE A 332 -15.59 -20.58 8.65
CA PHE A 332 -15.34 -19.20 8.20
C PHE A 332 -16.09 -18.14 9.02
N VAL A 333 -17.29 -18.45 9.51
CA VAL A 333 -18.15 -17.47 10.19
C VAL A 333 -17.86 -17.43 11.69
N CYS A 334 -17.88 -18.57 12.38
CA CYS A 334 -17.73 -18.62 13.83
C CYS A 334 -16.30 -18.88 14.32
N GLY A 335 -15.38 -19.30 13.46
CA GLY A 335 -13.99 -19.55 13.84
C GLY A 335 -13.76 -20.80 14.69
N LEU A 336 -14.78 -21.64 14.93
CA LEU A 336 -14.62 -22.90 15.66
C LEU A 336 -13.99 -23.99 14.77
N SER A 337 -13.21 -24.87 15.39
CA SER A 337 -12.55 -25.97 14.68
C SER A 337 -13.53 -27.08 14.31
N ARG A 338 -13.17 -27.84 13.26
CA ARG A 338 -13.90 -29.00 12.75
C ARG A 338 -14.17 -30.03 13.85
N ASP A 339 -13.18 -30.27 14.71
CA ASP A 339 -13.27 -31.26 15.79
C ASP A 339 -14.43 -30.99 16.76
N VAL A 340 -14.74 -29.72 17.05
CA VAL A 340 -15.84 -29.36 17.96
C VAL A 340 -17.18 -29.83 17.40
N PHE A 341 -17.39 -29.62 16.10
CA PHE A 341 -18.64 -29.98 15.43
C PHE A 341 -18.72 -31.47 15.18
N ASP A 342 -17.65 -32.10 14.71
CA ASP A 342 -17.65 -33.53 14.48
C ASP A 342 -17.89 -34.30 15.79
N ASN A 343 -17.30 -33.87 16.91
CA ASN A 343 -17.61 -34.45 18.22
C ASN A 343 -19.07 -34.24 18.64
N HIS A 344 -19.63 -33.04 18.45
CA HIS A 344 -21.01 -32.74 18.82
C HIS A 344 -22.02 -33.55 17.99
N TYR A 345 -21.86 -33.60 16.66
CA TYR A 345 -22.76 -34.34 15.79
C TYR A 345 -22.56 -35.86 15.89
N MET A 346 -21.35 -36.32 16.24
CA MET A 346 -21.11 -37.73 16.56
C MET A 346 -21.94 -38.18 17.77
N GLN A 347 -22.11 -37.34 18.79
CA GLN A 347 -23.01 -37.63 19.93
C GLN A 347 -24.48 -37.74 19.50
N LEU A 348 -24.87 -37.08 18.41
CA LEU A 348 -26.21 -37.14 17.81
C LEU A 348 -26.36 -38.26 16.77
N GLY A 349 -25.34 -39.10 16.57
CA GLY A 349 -25.35 -40.19 15.59
C GLY A 349 -25.21 -39.74 14.13
N ILE A 350 -24.79 -38.50 13.87
CA ILE A 350 -24.62 -37.94 12.53
C ILE A 350 -23.12 -37.88 12.21
N SER A 351 -22.70 -38.56 11.14
CA SER A 351 -21.36 -38.41 10.58
C SER A 351 -21.25 -37.13 9.74
N ASN A 352 -20.04 -36.57 9.63
CA ASN A 352 -19.74 -35.31 8.92
C ASN A 352 -20.50 -34.09 9.46
N GLY A 353 -20.40 -33.89 10.77
CA GLY A 353 -21.07 -32.78 11.47
C GLY A 353 -20.65 -31.41 10.96
N PHE A 354 -19.36 -31.24 10.68
CA PHE A 354 -18.81 -29.97 10.21
C PHE A 354 -19.37 -29.52 8.86
N ASP A 355 -19.53 -30.43 7.90
CA ASP A 355 -20.06 -30.09 6.58
C ASP A 355 -21.54 -29.68 6.66
N LYS A 356 -22.30 -30.32 7.54
CA LYS A 356 -23.69 -29.92 7.84
C LYS A 356 -23.75 -28.52 8.46
N HIS A 357 -22.85 -28.22 9.40
CA HIS A 357 -22.76 -26.90 10.02
C HIS A 357 -22.48 -25.79 8.99
N ILE A 358 -21.51 -25.99 8.08
CA ILE A 358 -21.17 -24.99 7.06
C ILE A 358 -22.31 -24.79 6.05
N THR A 359 -23.02 -25.86 5.68
CA THR A 359 -24.05 -25.78 4.64
C THR A 359 -25.38 -25.24 5.14
N GLN A 360 -25.78 -25.60 6.38
CA GLN A 360 -27.10 -25.26 6.93
C GLN A 360 -27.07 -24.09 7.91
N ASP A 361 -26.11 -24.06 8.84
CA ASP A 361 -26.06 -23.02 9.87
C ASP A 361 -25.25 -21.81 9.37
N HIS A 362 -24.00 -22.04 8.96
CA HIS A 362 -23.01 -21.00 8.68
C HIS A 362 -22.55 -20.99 7.22
N ASN A 363 -23.52 -20.86 6.32
CA ASN A 363 -23.24 -20.70 4.90
C ASN A 363 -22.81 -19.25 4.61
N MET A 364 -21.56 -19.06 4.17
CA MET A 364 -20.99 -17.74 3.85
C MET A 364 -21.82 -16.94 2.83
N TRP A 365 -22.47 -17.62 1.89
CA TRP A 365 -23.24 -16.96 0.83
C TRP A 365 -24.56 -16.41 1.35
N SER A 366 -25.19 -17.08 2.32
CA SER A 366 -26.41 -16.59 2.97
C SER A 366 -26.17 -15.26 3.68
N TYR A 367 -25.02 -15.08 4.31
CA TYR A 367 -24.63 -13.79 4.91
C TYR A 367 -24.46 -12.71 3.84
N LEU A 368 -23.83 -13.02 2.70
CA LEU A 368 -23.69 -12.07 1.60
C LEU A 368 -25.06 -11.65 1.03
N TYR A 369 -25.96 -12.61 0.79
CA TYR A 369 -27.31 -12.32 0.32
C TYR A 369 -28.09 -11.46 1.31
N PHE A 370 -27.94 -11.72 2.61
CA PHE A 370 -28.57 -10.91 3.65
C PHE A 370 -28.04 -9.47 3.66
N ILE A 371 -26.73 -9.25 3.51
CA ILE A 371 -26.15 -7.90 3.42
C ILE A 371 -26.69 -7.14 2.19
N VAL A 372 -26.71 -7.78 1.02
CA VAL A 372 -27.25 -7.17 -0.21
C VAL A 372 -28.74 -6.84 -0.05
N HIS A 373 -29.50 -7.73 0.58
CA HIS A 373 -30.90 -7.51 0.91
C HIS A 373 -31.08 -6.26 1.79
N LEU A 374 -30.36 -6.16 2.91
CA LEU A 374 -30.43 -5.01 3.82
C LEU A 374 -30.07 -3.68 3.14
N GLN A 375 -29.10 -3.68 2.24
CA GLN A 375 -28.69 -2.50 1.47
C GLN A 375 -29.75 -2.07 0.45
N SER A 376 -30.55 -3.01 -0.06
CA SER A 376 -31.60 -2.73 -1.04
C SER A 376 -32.88 -2.17 -0.42
N LEU A 377 -33.21 -2.57 0.81
CA LEU A 377 -34.41 -2.12 1.53
C LEU A 377 -34.27 -0.69 2.06
N SER A 378 -35.39 -0.04 2.39
CA SER A 378 -35.40 1.16 3.23
C SER A 378 -35.45 0.80 4.73
N LEU A 379 -35.09 1.71 5.63
CA LEU A 379 -35.12 1.45 7.09
C LEU A 379 -36.54 1.17 7.63
N VAL A 380 -37.57 1.68 6.95
CA VAL A 380 -38.98 1.57 7.38
C VAL A 380 -39.57 0.20 7.04
N GLU A 381 -39.03 -0.46 6.01
CA GLU A 381 -39.46 -1.78 5.55
C GLU A 381 -38.74 -2.92 6.27
N CYS A 382 -37.67 -2.62 7.01
CA CYS A 382 -36.90 -3.62 7.74
C CYS A 382 -37.66 -4.16 8.96
N THR A 383 -37.56 -5.46 9.20
CA THR A 383 -37.96 -6.06 10.49
C THR A 383 -37.05 -5.58 11.62
N GLY A 384 -37.45 -5.79 12.90
CA GLY A 384 -36.66 -5.35 14.05
C GLY A 384 -35.18 -5.80 14.02
N PRO A 385 -34.89 -7.10 13.82
CA PRO A 385 -33.52 -7.60 13.68
C PRO A 385 -32.78 -7.07 12.43
N GLU A 386 -33.49 -6.92 11.30
CA GLU A 386 -32.90 -6.35 10.08
C GLU A 386 -32.50 -4.89 10.26
N ALA A 387 -33.35 -4.08 10.88
CA ALA A 387 -33.08 -2.68 11.19
C ALA A 387 -31.89 -2.56 12.15
N TYR A 388 -31.79 -3.45 13.14
CA TYR A 388 -30.65 -3.54 14.04
C TYR A 388 -29.34 -3.79 13.29
N VAL A 389 -29.27 -4.85 12.47
CA VAL A 389 -28.06 -5.17 11.69
C VAL A 389 -27.73 -4.05 10.69
N LYS A 390 -28.74 -3.46 10.05
CA LYS A 390 -28.54 -2.34 9.14
C LYS A 390 -27.92 -1.11 9.81
N CYS A 391 -28.36 -0.79 11.03
CA CYS A 391 -27.76 0.29 11.81
C CYS A 391 -26.31 0.00 12.19
N LEU A 392 -25.94 -1.28 12.40
CA LEU A 392 -24.55 -1.69 12.64
C LEU A 392 -23.71 -1.62 11.37
N LEU A 393 -24.26 -2.05 10.22
CA LEU A 393 -23.60 -1.92 8.92
C LEU A 393 -23.32 -0.46 8.55
N GLU A 394 -24.23 0.47 8.85
CA GLU A 394 -23.98 1.92 8.64
C GLU A 394 -22.89 2.49 9.55
N LYS A 395 -22.60 1.81 10.68
CA LYS A 395 -21.54 2.15 11.62
C LYS A 395 -20.24 1.38 11.37
N ASP A 396 -20.19 0.56 10.32
CA ASP A 396 -19.10 -0.40 10.04
C ASP A 396 -18.78 -1.32 11.24
N ASP A 397 -19.79 -1.67 12.05
CA ASP A 397 -19.65 -2.59 13.18
C ASP A 397 -19.99 -4.04 12.79
N VAL A 398 -19.05 -4.94 13.02
CA VAL A 398 -19.13 -6.37 12.68
C VAL A 398 -19.50 -7.26 13.87
N SER A 399 -19.85 -6.67 15.01
CA SER A 399 -20.22 -7.37 16.26
C SER A 399 -21.41 -8.32 16.14
N TRP A 400 -22.25 -8.17 15.11
CA TRP A 400 -23.41 -9.04 14.87
C TRP A 400 -23.07 -10.42 14.29
N PHE A 401 -21.85 -10.62 13.78
CA PHE A 401 -21.39 -11.96 13.37
C PHE A 401 -21.14 -12.83 14.61
N PRO A 402 -21.51 -14.12 14.59
CA PRO A 402 -21.28 -14.99 15.73
C PRO A 402 -19.78 -15.28 15.87
N GLN A 403 -19.17 -14.88 16.99
CA GLN A 403 -17.75 -15.14 17.29
C GLN A 403 -17.64 -16.30 18.27
N SER A 404 -16.93 -17.37 17.89
CA SER A 404 -16.69 -18.56 18.73
C SER A 404 -17.96 -19.21 19.30
N MET A 405 -19.10 -19.02 18.64
CA MET A 405 -20.39 -19.54 19.07
C MET A 405 -21.18 -20.04 17.86
N ALA A 406 -22.00 -21.06 18.08
CA ALA A 406 -22.95 -21.56 17.10
C ALA A 406 -24.23 -22.01 17.81
N LYS A 407 -25.38 -21.77 17.20
CA LYS A 407 -26.69 -22.15 17.76
C LYS A 407 -26.78 -23.65 18.04
N CYS A 408 -26.20 -24.48 17.19
CA CYS A 408 -26.19 -25.93 17.35
C CYS A 408 -25.39 -26.41 18.58
N LEU A 409 -24.43 -25.61 19.08
CA LEU A 409 -23.63 -25.93 20.27
C LEU A 409 -24.21 -25.32 21.56
N ALA A 410 -25.15 -24.38 21.44
CA ALA A 410 -25.88 -23.87 22.59
C ALA A 410 -26.75 -25.01 23.13
N LYS A 411 -26.28 -25.66 24.20
CA LYS A 411 -27.02 -26.74 24.89
C LYS A 411 -28.48 -26.33 25.03
N THR A 412 -29.38 -27.17 24.54
CA THR A 412 -30.74 -27.24 25.04
C THR A 412 -30.63 -27.51 26.55
N ASN A 413 -30.72 -26.46 27.36
CA ASN A 413 -30.86 -26.55 28.83
C ASN A 413 -32.19 -27.22 29.25
N GLU A 414 -32.80 -28.04 28.39
CA GLU A 414 -34.00 -28.80 28.72
C GLU A 414 -33.66 -29.98 29.64
N HIS A 415 -32.43 -30.52 29.58
CA HIS A 415 -32.01 -31.60 30.47
C HIS A 415 -31.59 -31.14 31.88
N SER A 416 -31.19 -29.87 32.09
CA SER A 416 -30.82 -29.39 33.43
C SER A 416 -32.05 -29.16 34.29
N THR A 417 -33.14 -28.61 33.74
CA THR A 417 -34.36 -28.36 34.52
C THR A 417 -34.98 -29.62 35.08
N GLU A 418 -34.94 -30.74 34.34
CA GLU A 418 -35.51 -32.00 34.83
C GLU A 418 -34.63 -32.65 35.91
N HIS A 419 -33.30 -32.59 35.76
CA HIS A 419 -32.36 -33.06 36.78
C HIS A 419 -32.43 -32.21 38.06
N ASP A 420 -32.50 -30.88 37.92
CA ASP A 420 -32.64 -29.93 39.03
C ASP A 420 -33.98 -30.11 39.76
N LEU A 421 -35.08 -30.39 39.04
CA LEU A 421 -36.38 -30.71 39.63
C LEU A 421 -36.38 -32.05 40.39
N VAL A 422 -35.64 -33.05 39.91
CA VAL A 422 -35.47 -34.34 40.59
C VAL A 422 -34.65 -34.15 41.86
N GLU A 423 -33.59 -33.35 41.82
CA GLU A 423 -32.73 -33.03 42.96
C GLU A 423 -33.49 -32.23 44.04
N ILE A 424 -34.25 -31.21 43.65
CA ILE A 424 -35.11 -30.43 44.56
C ILE A 424 -36.22 -31.31 45.16
N LYS A 425 -36.83 -32.22 44.38
CA LYS A 425 -37.78 -33.20 44.92
C LYS A 425 -37.14 -34.16 45.93
N GLY A 426 -35.89 -34.56 45.71
CA GLY A 426 -35.12 -35.36 46.65
C GLY A 426 -34.88 -34.63 47.98
N GLN A 427 -34.45 -33.37 47.90
CA GLN A 427 -34.22 -32.52 49.08
C GLN A 427 -35.51 -32.22 49.86
N LEU A 428 -36.63 -31.96 49.17
CA LEU A 428 -37.94 -31.76 49.81
C LEU A 428 -38.45 -33.03 50.53
N LYS A 429 -38.22 -34.22 49.95
CA LYS A 429 -38.56 -35.48 50.63
C LYS A 429 -37.73 -35.70 51.90
N ALA A 430 -36.44 -35.36 51.86
CA ALA A 430 -35.57 -35.46 53.02
C ALA A 430 -36.00 -34.49 54.15
N LEU A 431 -36.37 -33.26 53.80
CA LEU A 431 -36.89 -32.26 54.74
C LEU A 431 -38.27 -32.63 55.31
N ALA A 432 -39.14 -33.29 54.54
CA ALA A 432 -40.43 -33.77 55.01
C ALA A 432 -40.35 -35.02 55.90
N SER A 433 -39.18 -35.68 55.94
CA SER A 433 -38.91 -36.84 56.79
C SER A 433 -38.22 -36.51 58.12
N GLN A 434 -37.87 -35.24 58.32
CA GLN A 434 -37.50 -34.64 59.62
C GLN A 434 -38.75 -34.01 60.25
#